data_AF-A0A1V5CA80-F1
#
_entry.id   AF-A0A1V5CA80-F1
#
_cell.length_a   1.000
_cell.length_b   1.000
_cell.length_c   1.000
_cell.angle_alpha   90.00
_cell.angle_beta   90.00
_cell.angle_gamma   90.00
#
_symmetry.space_group_name_H-M   'P 1'
#
loop_
_entity.id
_entity.type
_entity.pdbx_description
1 polymer ?
#
loop_
_entity_poly.entity_id
_entity_poly.type
_entity_poly.pdbx_seq_one_letter_code
_entity_poly.pdbx_strand_id
1 'polypeptide(L)'
;MMTAREALDESIREIRVKIEQHELLLTQLEEGSNASVLNCDGINCRHSRLLKDILLETVEVLENSRKAFKSKDLELLRKKLIRVLADST
;
A
#
# COMPACT_ATOMS: atom_id res chain seq x y z
N MET A 1 6.10 26.95 -12.55
CA MET A 1 5.19 26.53 -13.64
C MET A 1 5.88 25.42 -14.40
N MET A 2 5.24 24.27 -14.53
CA MET A 2 5.77 23.14 -15.30
C MET A 2 5.60 23.47 -16.79
N THR A 3 6.63 23.25 -17.60
CA THR A 3 6.58 23.49 -19.03
C THR A 3 5.79 22.37 -19.73
N ALA A 4 5.21 22.66 -20.90
CA ALA A 4 4.48 21.65 -21.67
C ALA A 4 5.34 20.43 -22.02
N ARG A 5 6.66 20.63 -22.16
CA ARG A 5 7.63 19.56 -22.39
C ARG A 5 7.79 18.65 -21.18
N GLU A 6 7.94 19.22 -19.98
CA GLU A 6 8.05 18.46 -18.74
C GLU A 6 6.76 17.67 -18.43
N ALA A 7 5.59 18.24 -18.75
CA ALA A 7 4.31 17.54 -18.59
C ALA A 7 4.18 16.35 -19.57
N LEU A 8 4.64 16.51 -20.81
CA LEU A 8 4.68 15.42 -21.79
C LEU A 8 5.68 14.34 -21.41
N ASP A 9 6.88 14.72 -20.94
CA ASP A 9 7.90 13.77 -20.48
C ASP A 9 7.40 12.94 -19.28
N GLU A 10 6.69 13.57 -18.34
CA GLU A 10 6.04 12.88 -17.23
C GLU A 10 4.97 11.90 -17.72
N SER A 11 4.10 12.34 -18.63
CA SER A 11 3.05 11.49 -19.21
C SER A 11 3.64 10.28 -19.94
N ILE A 12 4.71 10.48 -20.72
CA ILE A 12 5.42 9.40 -21.41
C ILE A 12 6.01 8.41 -20.39
N ARG A 13 6.59 8.91 -19.29
CA ARG A 13 7.13 8.05 -18.22
C ARG A 13 6.03 7.22 -17.57
N GLU A 14 4.90 7.82 -17.24
CA GLU A 14 3.76 7.12 -16.65
C GLU A 14 3.20 6.04 -17.58
N ILE A 15 3.12 6.31 -18.88
CA ILE A 15 2.64 5.34 -19.87
C ILE A 15 3.60 4.15 -19.95
N ARG A 16 4.92 4.39 -19.95
CA ARG A 16 5.93 3.30 -19.96
C ARG A 16 5.79 2.38 -18.76
N VAL A 17 5.68 2.96 -17.56
CA VAL A 17 5.48 2.18 -16.32
C VAL A 17 4.21 1.33 -16.38
N LYS A 18 3.11 1.85 -16.95
CA LYS A 18 1.88 1.07 -17.13
C LYS A 18 2.05 -0.07 -18.13
N ILE A 19 2.81 0.14 -19.21
CA ILE A 19 3.08 -0.92 -20.20
C ILE A 19 3.89 -2.04 -19.55
N GLU A 20 4.95 -1.72 -18.81
CA GLU A 20 5.77 -2.71 -18.10
C GLU A 20 4.95 -3.53 -17.08
N GLN A 21 4.00 -2.89 -16.39
CA GLN A 21 3.07 -3.57 -15.48
C GLN A 21 2.16 -4.56 -16.21
N HIS A 22 1.67 -4.18 -17.39
CA HIS A 22 0.80 -5.06 -18.20
C HIS A 22 1.58 -6.25 -18.77
N GLU A 23 2.83 -6.06 -19.17
CA GLU A 23 3.71 -7.13 -19.63
C GLU A 23 3.97 -8.15 -18.50
N LEU A 24 4.23 -7.69 -17.28
CA LEU A 24 4.38 -8.56 -16.12
C LEU A 24 3.12 -9.39 -15.84
N LEU A 25 1.95 -8.76 -15.91
CA LEU A 25 0.66 -9.45 -15.73
C LEU A 25 0.42 -10.51 -16.81
N LEU A 26 0.83 -10.25 -18.05
CA LEU A 26 0.74 -11.23 -19.13
C LEU A 26 1.64 -12.44 -18.86
N THR A 27 2.89 -12.21 -18.44
CA THR A 27 3.80 -13.31 -18.08
C THR A 27 3.25 -14.15 -16.93
N GLN A 28 2.70 -13.52 -15.89
CA GLN A 28 2.08 -14.22 -14.76
C GLN A 28 0.84 -15.05 -15.16
N LEU A 29 0.08 -14.57 -16.16
CA LEU A 29 -1.08 -15.28 -16.70
C LEU A 29 -0.65 -16.48 -17.57
N GLU A 30 0.40 -16.32 -18.37
CA GLU A 30 0.98 -17.37 -19.21
C GLU A 30 1.62 -18.49 -18.38
N GLU A 31 2.19 -18.16 -17.21
CA GLU A 31 2.78 -19.12 -16.26
C GLU A 31 1.72 -19.94 -15.49
N GLY A 32 0.43 -19.76 -15.78
CA GLY A 32 -0.64 -20.59 -15.23
C GLY A 32 -0.92 -20.35 -13.74
N SER A 33 -0.51 -19.20 -13.21
CA SER A 33 -0.92 -18.77 -11.88
C SER A 33 -2.43 -18.56 -11.89
N ASN A 34 -3.17 -19.43 -11.19
CA ASN A 34 -4.61 -19.31 -11.01
C ASN A 34 -4.95 -17.87 -10.59
N ALA A 35 -5.79 -17.23 -11.40
CA ALA A 35 -6.19 -15.83 -11.34
C ALA A 35 -7.03 -15.45 -10.10
N SER A 36 -6.58 -15.81 -8.90
CA SER A 36 -7.13 -15.37 -7.61
C SER A 36 -6.12 -14.57 -6.78
N VAL A 37 -4.91 -14.37 -7.29
CA VAL A 37 -3.87 -13.53 -6.70
C VAL A 37 -3.52 -12.44 -7.70
N LEU A 38 -4.50 -11.57 -8.02
CA LEU A 38 -4.21 -10.23 -8.55
C LEU A 38 -3.58 -9.40 -7.40
N ASN A 39 -2.47 -9.89 -6.86
CA ASN A 39 -1.62 -9.18 -5.92
C ASN A 39 -0.90 -8.12 -6.72
N CYS A 40 -1.30 -6.87 -6.53
CA CYS A 40 -0.50 -5.93 -5.74
C CYS A 40 1.02 -5.84 -6.02
N ASP A 41 1.52 -6.22 -7.20
CA ASP A 41 2.95 -6.27 -7.56
C ASP A 41 3.49 -4.95 -8.15
N GLY A 42 2.75 -3.85 -7.97
CA GLY A 42 3.24 -2.52 -8.25
C GLY A 42 3.26 -1.71 -6.98
N ILE A 43 4.39 -1.04 -6.72
CA ILE A 43 4.76 -0.01 -5.72
C ILE A 43 3.63 0.93 -5.22
N ASN A 44 2.44 0.90 -5.82
CA ASN A 44 1.30 1.75 -5.54
C ASN A 44 -0.05 1.01 -5.47
N CYS A 45 -0.08 -0.25 -5.06
CA CYS A 45 -1.32 -0.97 -4.79
C CYS A 45 -2.21 -0.17 -3.83
N ARG A 46 -3.27 0.43 -4.38
CA ARG A 46 -4.15 1.37 -3.69
C ARG A 46 -4.77 0.76 -2.43
N HIS A 47 -5.08 -0.53 -2.47
CA HIS A 47 -5.59 -1.27 -1.32
C HIS A 47 -4.56 -1.41 -0.19
N SER A 48 -3.28 -1.62 -0.52
CA SER A 48 -2.20 -1.68 0.49
C SER A 48 -1.97 -0.31 1.15
N ARG A 49 -1.94 0.78 0.36
CA ARG A 49 -1.87 2.14 0.90
C ARG A 49 -3.06 2.48 1.79
N LEU A 50 -4.27 2.21 1.31
CA LEU A 50 -5.49 2.43 2.07
C LEU A 50 -5.50 1.63 3.38
N LEU A 51 -5.07 0.36 3.32
CA LEU A 51 -4.97 -0.49 4.51
C LEU A 51 -3.93 0.04 5.50
N LYS A 52 -2.77 0.51 5.01
CA LYS A 52 -1.74 1.14 5.83
C LYS A 52 -2.26 2.39 6.54
N ASP A 53 -2.97 3.26 5.80
CA ASP A 53 -3.55 4.49 6.34
C ASP A 53 -4.59 4.18 7.43
N ILE A 54 -5.50 3.23 7.18
CA ILE A 54 -6.52 2.79 8.15
C ILE A 54 -5.86 2.18 9.39
N LEU A 55 -4.79 1.40 9.22
CA LEU A 55 -4.06 0.80 10.34
C LEU A 55 -3.36 1.87 11.19
N LEU A 56 -2.80 2.90 10.58
CA LEU A 56 -2.21 4.04 11.30
C LEU A 56 -3.27 4.80 12.10
N GLU A 57 -4.42 5.11 11.48
CA GLU A 57 -5.55 5.75 12.16
C GLU A 57 -6.06 4.88 13.33
N THR A 58 -6.17 3.57 13.12
CA THR A 58 -6.55 2.62 14.17
C THR A 58 -5.57 2.65 15.33
N VAL A 59 -4.26 2.69 15.07
CA VAL A 59 -3.21 2.81 16.09
C VAL A 59 -3.35 4.10 16.89
N GLU A 60 -3.67 5.21 16.23
CA GLU A 60 -3.89 6.51 16.89
C GLU A 60 -5.13 6.49 17.79
N VAL A 61 -6.26 6.00 17.28
CA VAL A 61 -7.51 5.86 18.06
C VAL A 61 -7.31 4.92 19.24
N LEU A 62 -6.57 3.82 19.06
CA LEU A 62 -6.21 2.90 20.14
C LEU A 62 -5.34 3.56 21.20
N GLU A 63 -4.38 4.40 20.82
CA GLU A 63 -3.54 5.14 21.77
C GLU A 63 -4.36 6.17 22.56
N ASN A 64 -5.26 6.89 21.90
CA ASN A 64 -6.17 7.83 22.58
C ASN A 64 -7.15 7.10 23.51
N SER A 65 -7.68 5.96 23.09
CA SER A 65 -8.53 5.10 23.92
C SER A 65 -7.73 4.49 25.08
N ARG A 66 -6.48 4.06 24.88
CA ARG A 66 -5.60 3.57 25.93
C ARG A 66 -5.36 4.63 27.00
N LYS A 67 -5.11 5.88 26.61
CA LYS A 67 -4.95 7.00 27.56
C LYS A 67 -6.21 7.23 28.39
N ALA A 68 -7.39 7.12 27.78
CA ALA A 68 -8.68 7.29 28.45
C ALA A 68 -9.06 6.12 29.38
N PHE A 69 -8.76 4.88 28.99
CA PHE A 69 -9.23 3.68 29.69
C PHE A 69 -8.15 2.89 30.44
N LYS A 70 -6.86 3.24 30.30
CA LYS A 70 -5.68 2.52 30.85
C LYS A 70 -5.68 1.01 30.57
N SER A 71 -6.30 0.58 29.47
CA SER A 71 -6.42 -0.84 29.13
C SER A 71 -5.07 -1.42 28.67
N LYS A 72 -4.66 -2.52 29.31
CA LYS A 72 -3.45 -3.27 28.94
C LYS A 72 -3.62 -4.01 27.60
N ASP A 73 -4.84 -4.43 27.28
CA ASP A 73 -5.13 -5.15 26.02
C ASP A 73 -5.06 -4.23 24.81
N LEU A 74 -5.49 -2.97 24.96
CA LEU A 74 -5.36 -1.95 23.91
C LEU A 74 -3.89 -1.61 23.65
N GLU A 75 -3.05 -1.57 24.68
CA GLU A 75 -1.61 -1.36 24.52
C GLU A 75 -0.93 -2.53 23.80
N LEU A 76 -1.32 -3.78 24.11
CA LEU A 76 -0.82 -4.96 23.42
C LEU A 76 -1.22 -4.97 21.93
N LEU A 77 -2.48 -4.62 21.63
CA LEU A 77 -2.97 -4.53 20.27
C LEU A 77 -2.24 -3.44 19.47
N ARG A 78 -2.05 -2.26 20.05
CA ARG A 78 -1.28 -1.15 19.46
C ARG A 78 0.14 -1.59 19.07
N LYS A 79 0.86 -2.25 19.99
CA LYS A 79 2.22 -2.74 19.72
C LYS A 79 2.27 -3.77 18.59
N LYS A 80 1.29 -4.68 18.51
CA LYS A 80 1.20 -5.65 17.42
C LYS A 80 0.99 -4.98 16.07
N LEU A 81 0.09 -4.00 15.99
CA LEU A 81 -0.19 -3.27 14.75
C LEU A 81 1.03 -2.45 14.27
N ILE A 82 1.73 -1.77 15.19
CA ILE A 82 2.97 -1.04 14.85
C ILE A 82 4.03 -1.99 14.29
N ARG A 83 4.18 -3.19 14.87
CA ARG A 83 5.14 -4.18 14.38
C ARG A 83 4.82 -4.63 12.96
N VAL A 84 3.55 -4.95 12.69
CA VAL A 84 3.09 -5.35 11.35
C VAL A 84 3.35 -4.24 10.32
N LEU A 85 3.12 -2.97 10.70
CA LEU A 85 3.40 -1.81 9.86
C LEU A 85 4.90 -1.59 9.60
N ALA A 86 5.76 -1.91 10.57
CA ALA A 86 7.21 -1.80 10.41
C ALA A 86 7.78 -2.92 9.52
N ASP A 87 7.30 -4.16 9.68
CA ASP A 87 7.74 -5.33 8.91
C ASP A 87 7.26 -5.33 7.45
N SER A 88 6.33 -4.43 7.09
CA SER A 88 5.78 -4.26 5.73
C SER A 88 6.31 -3.03 4.99
N THR A 89 7.45 -2.48 5.45
CA THR A 89 8.20 -1.38 4.80
C THR A 89 9.48 -1.93 4.20
#